data_AF-A0A099L175-F1
#
_entry.id   AF-A0A099L175-F1
#
_cell.length_a   1.000
_cell.length_b   1.000
_cell.length_c   1.000
_cell.angle_alpha   90.00
_cell.angle_beta   90.00
_cell.angle_gamma   90.00
#
_symmetry.space_group_name_H-M   'P 1'
#
loop_
_entity.id
_entity.type
_entity.pdbx_description
1 polymer ?
#
loop_
_entity_poly.entity_id
_entity_poly.type
_entity_poly.pdbx_seq_one_letter_code
_entity_poly.pdbx_strand_id
1 'polypeptide(L)'
;MNIKMLKAAFIGFTLSVSCLANATLILGTSGSAIYYPSNAASSSNFDRIEFLFASEYVDTITLANFSSGALFHDHGSAQAAVIEILTTSGWMNIFSSAISNNVNISILSLYASPVIFTGTMVTGIRMDVSQHTQVSAAYHGLGTSWTINTSGTQVPEPSTLAIFALGILGLASRRYNKQP
;
A
#
# COMPACT_ATOMS: atom_id res chain seq x y z
N MET A 1 -36.16 -21.01 27.64
CA MET A 1 -36.38 -19.77 26.84
C MET A 1 -37.64 -19.94 26.02
N ASN A 2 -38.51 -18.92 25.94
CA ASN A 2 -39.75 -19.03 25.18
C ASN A 2 -39.42 -19.09 23.67
N ILE A 3 -40.11 -19.95 22.90
CA ILE A 3 -39.75 -20.21 21.48
C ILE A 3 -39.75 -18.93 20.62
N LYS A 4 -40.53 -17.93 21.03
CA LYS A 4 -40.61 -16.60 20.41
C LYS A 4 -39.30 -15.82 20.51
N MET A 5 -38.57 -15.94 21.62
CA MET A 5 -37.26 -15.29 21.77
C MET A 5 -36.16 -16.01 21.02
N LEU A 6 -36.23 -17.34 20.92
CA LEU A 6 -35.29 -18.10 20.10
C LEU A 6 -35.36 -17.68 18.62
N LYS A 7 -36.59 -17.49 18.12
CA LYS A 7 -36.83 -16.99 16.76
C LYS A 7 -36.27 -15.58 16.55
N ALA A 8 -36.45 -14.67 17.51
CA ALA A 8 -35.91 -13.31 17.40
C ALA A 8 -34.37 -13.27 17.43
N ALA A 9 -33.75 -14.08 18.29
CA ALA A 9 -32.29 -14.21 18.35
C ALA A 9 -31.73 -14.79 17.04
N PHE A 10 -32.40 -15.80 16.47
CA PHE A 10 -31.99 -16.39 15.21
C PHE A 10 -32.10 -15.41 14.03
N ILE A 11 -33.18 -14.62 13.96
CA ILE A 11 -33.36 -13.57 12.94
C ILE A 11 -32.29 -12.47 13.09
N GLY A 12 -31.99 -12.05 14.33
CA GLY A 12 -30.91 -11.08 14.58
C GLY A 12 -29.54 -11.62 14.20
N PHE A 13 -29.29 -12.90 14.44
CA PHE A 13 -28.07 -13.58 14.01
C PHE A 13 -27.96 -13.65 12.48
N THR A 14 -28.99 -14.11 11.77
CA THR A 14 -28.95 -14.17 10.29
C THR A 14 -28.79 -12.79 9.66
N LEU A 15 -29.43 -11.75 10.21
CA LEU A 15 -29.23 -10.36 9.78
C LEU A 15 -27.79 -9.88 10.03
N SER A 16 -27.17 -10.25 11.15
CA SER A 16 -25.76 -9.92 11.44
C SER A 16 -24.78 -10.64 10.51
N VAL A 17 -25.10 -11.87 10.09
CA VAL A 17 -24.28 -12.65 9.16
C VAL A 17 -24.39 -12.12 7.73
N SER A 18 -25.54 -11.58 7.31
CA SER A 18 -25.68 -10.93 6.00
C SER A 18 -24.83 -9.66 5.83
N CYS A 19 -24.38 -9.04 6.92
CA CYS A 19 -23.43 -7.93 6.87
C CYS A 19 -21.96 -8.38 6.73
N LEU A 20 -21.65 -9.68 6.88
CA LEU A 20 -20.29 -10.22 6.72
C LEU A 20 -19.87 -10.39 5.25
N ALA A 21 -20.80 -10.24 4.30
CA ALA A 21 -20.51 -10.38 2.87
C ALA A 21 -19.68 -9.22 2.28
N ASN A 22 -19.27 -8.22 3.07
CA ASN A 22 -18.57 -7.04 2.58
C ASN A 22 -17.12 -6.88 3.08
N ALA A 23 -16.55 -7.83 3.81
CA ALA A 23 -15.22 -7.67 4.44
C ALA A 23 -14.06 -8.36 3.70
N THR A 24 -14.25 -8.75 2.45
CA THR A 24 -13.14 -9.17 1.57
C THR A 24 -13.27 -8.51 0.21
N LEU A 25 -13.26 -7.18 0.19
CA LEU A 25 -12.88 -6.46 -1.01
C LEU A 25 -11.36 -6.35 -1.00
N ILE A 26 -10.70 -7.21 -1.77
CA ILE A 26 -9.29 -7.00 -2.13
C ILE A 26 -9.32 -5.73 -2.98
N LEU A 27 -8.97 -4.58 -2.38
CA LEU A 27 -8.77 -3.33 -3.08
C LEU A 27 -7.52 -3.50 -3.95
N GLY A 28 -7.73 -3.83 -5.22
CA GLY A 28 -6.72 -3.57 -6.23
C GLY A 28 -6.67 -2.07 -6.43
N THR A 29 -5.75 -1.37 -5.76
CA THR A 29 -5.55 0.06 -6.00
C THR A 29 -4.93 0.27 -7.36
N SER A 30 -5.69 0.85 -8.28
CA SER A 30 -5.16 1.46 -9.49
C SER A 30 -4.81 2.92 -9.19
N GLY A 31 -3.52 3.26 -9.26
CA GLY A 31 -3.03 4.63 -9.14
C GLY A 31 -2.89 5.31 -10.52
N SER A 32 -2.84 6.64 -10.52
CA SER A 32 -2.45 7.41 -11.70
C SER A 32 -0.94 7.67 -11.65
N ALA A 33 -0.24 7.37 -12.75
CA ALA A 33 1.17 7.72 -12.90
C ALA A 33 1.29 9.16 -13.38
N ILE A 34 1.87 10.04 -12.56
CA ILE A 34 2.24 11.39 -12.96
C ILE A 34 3.71 11.36 -13.40
N TYR A 35 3.93 11.74 -14.65
CA TYR A 35 5.25 11.78 -15.29
C TYR A 35 5.80 13.21 -15.25
N TYR A 36 7.00 13.40 -14.70
CA TYR A 36 7.72 14.68 -14.72
C TYR A 36 8.90 14.61 -15.71
N PRO A 37 8.68 14.96 -17.00
CA PRO A 37 9.77 14.95 -17.99
C PRO A 37 10.81 16.02 -17.65
N SER A 38 12.09 15.69 -17.81
CA SER A 38 13.16 16.68 -17.91
C SER A 38 13.25 17.29 -19.31
N ASN A 39 12.61 16.68 -20.33
CA ASN A 39 12.39 17.23 -21.67
C ASN A 39 11.05 16.75 -22.29
N ALA A 40 10.24 17.69 -22.80
CA ALA A 40 8.82 17.53 -23.10
C ALA A 40 8.43 16.59 -24.28
N ALA A 41 9.35 15.78 -24.82
CA ALA A 41 9.15 15.08 -26.10
C ALA A 41 9.18 13.54 -26.04
N SER A 42 9.46 12.92 -24.89
CA SER A 42 9.49 11.46 -24.79
C SER A 42 9.15 10.95 -23.40
N SER A 43 8.55 9.75 -23.32
CA SER A 43 8.36 8.96 -22.09
C SER A 43 9.68 8.41 -21.52
N SER A 44 10.80 8.82 -22.11
CA SER A 44 12.17 8.69 -21.62
C SER A 44 12.67 10.07 -21.18
N ASN A 45 13.43 10.10 -20.08
CA ASN A 45 14.01 11.27 -19.40
C ASN A 45 13.10 11.87 -18.33
N PHE A 46 12.77 11.09 -17.30
CA PHE A 46 12.17 11.61 -16.07
C PHE A 46 13.22 11.69 -14.98
N ASP A 47 13.25 12.77 -14.21
CA ASP A 47 13.99 12.77 -12.95
C ASP A 47 13.18 12.10 -11.85
N ARG A 48 11.84 12.11 -12.00
CA ARG A 48 10.91 11.59 -11.01
C ARG A 48 9.63 11.05 -11.64
N ILE A 49 9.15 9.94 -11.09
CA ILE A 49 7.80 9.42 -11.36
C ILE A 49 7.08 9.21 -10.04
N GLU A 50 5.83 9.65 -10.01
CA GLU A 50 4.97 9.60 -8.84
C GLU A 50 3.67 8.83 -9.16
N PHE A 51 3.33 7.90 -8.30
CA PHE A 51 2.10 7.12 -8.34
C PHE A 51 1.29 7.46 -7.10
N LEU A 52 0.18 8.16 -7.28
CA LEU A 52 -0.74 8.49 -6.21
C LEU A 52 -1.91 7.51 -6.22
N PHE A 53 -2.33 7.10 -5.03
CA PHE A 53 -3.44 6.18 -4.82
C PHE A 53 -4.24 6.56 -3.59
N ALA A 54 -5.41 5.93 -3.42
CA ALA A 54 -6.23 6.14 -2.23
C ALA A 54 -5.45 5.77 -0.98
N SER A 55 -5.70 6.48 0.12
CA SER A 55 -5.04 6.22 1.40
C SER A 55 -5.26 4.78 1.86
N GLU A 56 -4.18 4.03 2.08
CA GLU A 56 -4.20 2.67 2.63
C GLU A 56 -3.37 2.57 3.90
N TYR A 57 -3.81 1.77 4.87
CA TYR A 57 -2.94 1.35 5.96
C TYR A 57 -2.07 0.19 5.48
N VAL A 58 -0.76 0.39 5.53
CA VAL A 58 0.23 -0.55 5.03
C VAL A 58 1.16 -0.97 6.16
N ASP A 59 1.33 -2.27 6.33
CA ASP A 59 2.28 -2.88 7.28
C ASP A 59 3.52 -3.42 6.55
N THR A 60 3.41 -3.79 5.29
CA THR A 60 4.55 -4.27 4.50
C THR A 60 4.44 -3.76 3.07
N ILE A 61 5.56 -3.27 2.54
CA ILE A 61 5.71 -2.96 1.12
C ILE A 61 6.74 -3.92 0.53
N THR A 62 6.30 -4.68 -0.47
CA THR A 62 7.17 -5.51 -1.29
C THR A 62 7.18 -4.99 -2.71
N LEU A 63 8.36 -4.85 -3.30
CA LEU A 63 8.55 -4.55 -4.70
C LEU A 63 8.87 -5.86 -5.43
N ALA A 64 8.18 -6.11 -6.53
CA ALA A 64 8.29 -7.35 -7.28
C ALA A 64 8.29 -7.10 -8.80
N ASN A 65 8.66 -8.15 -9.54
CA ASN A 65 8.57 -8.21 -11.01
C ASN A 65 9.40 -7.15 -11.73
N PHE A 66 10.63 -6.90 -11.30
CA PHE A 66 11.56 -6.06 -12.04
C PHE A 66 12.18 -6.80 -13.22
N SER A 67 11.43 -7.30 -14.20
CA SER A 67 12.06 -7.91 -15.38
C SER A 67 12.88 -6.85 -16.12
N SER A 68 14.18 -7.12 -16.31
CA SER A 68 15.16 -6.27 -17.03
C SER A 68 15.54 -4.93 -16.37
N GLY A 69 15.23 -4.71 -15.08
CA GLY A 69 15.61 -3.50 -14.35
C GLY A 69 14.50 -2.46 -14.32
N ALA A 70 14.12 -2.01 -13.11
CA ALA A 70 12.99 -1.08 -12.98
C ALA A 70 13.31 0.34 -13.41
N LEU A 71 14.55 0.80 -13.19
CA LEU A 71 15.02 2.13 -13.53
C LEU A 71 16.24 2.00 -14.43
N PHE A 72 16.17 2.49 -15.65
CA PHE A 72 17.32 2.65 -16.51
C PHE A 72 17.88 4.05 -16.30
N HIS A 73 19.19 4.15 -16.18
CA HIS A 73 19.93 5.40 -16.27
C HIS A 73 21.00 5.20 -17.34
N ASP A 74 20.87 5.93 -18.44
CA ASP A 74 21.84 5.92 -19.53
C ASP A 74 22.38 7.33 -19.72
N HIS A 75 23.71 7.46 -19.65
CA HIS A 75 24.46 8.71 -19.67
C HIS A 75 24.13 9.73 -18.56
N GLY A 76 25.11 10.60 -18.27
CA GLY A 76 24.98 11.62 -17.24
C GLY A 76 25.61 11.24 -15.90
N SER A 77 25.45 12.13 -14.92
CA SER A 77 25.90 11.93 -13.55
C SER A 77 24.69 11.99 -12.63
N ALA A 78 24.21 10.81 -12.23
CA ALA A 78 23.23 10.64 -11.17
C ALA A 78 23.93 10.11 -9.93
N GLN A 79 23.63 10.67 -8.76
CA GLN A 79 24.28 10.23 -7.52
C GLN A 79 23.55 9.07 -6.87
N ALA A 80 22.21 9.09 -6.92
CA ALA A 80 21.41 8.03 -6.33
C ALA A 80 20.02 7.89 -6.97
N ALA A 81 19.53 6.66 -7.04
CA ALA A 81 18.10 6.38 -7.21
C ALA A 81 17.48 6.14 -5.83
N VAL A 82 16.31 6.73 -5.61
CA VAL A 82 15.54 6.56 -4.39
C VAL A 82 14.12 6.10 -4.71
N ILE A 83 13.57 5.29 -3.81
CA ILE A 83 12.15 4.98 -3.78
C ILE A 83 11.61 5.50 -2.47
N GLU A 84 10.51 6.24 -2.55
CA GLU A 84 9.89 6.90 -1.41
C GLU A 84 8.39 6.61 -1.39
N ILE A 85 7.82 6.58 -0.19
CA ILE A 85 6.38 6.48 0.02
C ILE A 85 5.84 7.80 0.57
N LEU A 86 4.64 8.19 0.15
CA LEU A 86 3.94 9.34 0.68
C LEU A 86 3.11 8.92 1.89
N THR A 87 3.54 9.36 3.06
CA THR A 87 2.84 9.16 4.34
C THR A 87 2.12 10.43 4.76
N THR A 88 1.37 10.38 5.87
CA THR A 88 0.78 11.57 6.52
C THR A 88 1.81 12.61 6.95
N SER A 89 3.08 12.21 7.12
CA SER A 89 4.18 13.10 7.51
C SER A 89 5.00 13.61 6.30
N GLY A 90 4.60 13.23 5.08
CA GLY A 90 5.32 13.52 3.84
C GLY A 90 6.05 12.30 3.26
N TRP A 91 6.98 12.58 2.34
CA TRP A 91 7.75 11.57 1.64
C TRP A 91 8.81 10.93 2.55
N MET A 92 8.78 9.60 2.64
CA MET A 92 9.72 8.79 3.42
C MET A 92 10.54 7.92 2.47
N ASN A 93 11.86 8.02 2.57
CA ASN A 93 12.78 7.14 1.86
C ASN A 93 12.67 5.71 2.41
N ILE A 94 12.29 4.78 1.53
CA ILE A 94 12.24 3.35 1.83
C ILE A 94 13.40 2.61 1.17
N PHE A 95 14.02 3.24 0.19
CA PHE A 95 15.13 2.71 -0.54
C PHE A 95 16.01 3.83 -1.11
N SER A 96 17.33 3.63 -1.05
CA SER A 96 18.31 4.43 -1.79
C SER A 96 19.45 3.55 -2.28
N SER A 97 19.89 3.78 -3.52
CA SER A 97 21.11 3.20 -4.06
C SER A 97 21.96 4.27 -4.68
N ALA A 98 23.27 4.21 -4.42
CA ALA A 98 24.23 4.93 -5.23
C ALA A 98 24.15 4.47 -6.70
N ILE A 99 24.32 5.42 -7.61
CA ILE A 99 24.39 5.20 -9.04
C ILE A 99 25.79 5.62 -9.49
N SER A 100 26.48 4.77 -10.24
CA SER A 100 27.70 5.16 -10.95
C SER A 100 27.37 5.41 -12.42
N ASN A 101 27.93 6.48 -12.98
CA ASN A 101 27.76 6.92 -14.37
C ASN A 101 27.88 5.74 -15.37
N ASN A 102 27.00 5.70 -16.37
CA ASN A 102 26.95 4.69 -17.45
C ASN A 102 26.66 3.24 -17.00
N VAL A 103 25.61 3.02 -16.22
CA VAL A 103 25.20 1.65 -15.85
C VAL A 103 23.70 1.48 -16.03
N ASN A 104 23.30 0.45 -16.78
CA ASN A 104 21.97 -0.14 -16.69
C ASN A 104 21.76 -0.62 -15.25
N ILE A 105 21.21 0.24 -14.39
CA ILE A 105 20.97 -0.10 -12.99
C ILE A 105 19.74 -0.96 -12.92
N SER A 106 19.97 -2.25 -13.02
CA SER A 106 18.90 -3.19 -12.71
C SER A 106 18.67 -3.19 -11.20
N ILE A 107 17.56 -2.59 -10.77
CA ILE A 107 17.06 -2.63 -9.37
C ILE A 107 16.89 -4.08 -8.86
N LEU A 108 16.93 -5.10 -9.73
CA LEU A 108 17.07 -6.50 -9.31
C LEU A 108 18.24 -6.74 -8.34
N SER A 109 19.33 -5.98 -8.44
CA SER A 109 20.50 -6.11 -7.54
C SER A 109 20.32 -5.41 -6.20
N LEU A 110 19.20 -4.70 -6.02
CA LEU A 110 18.94 -3.78 -4.92
C LEU A 110 17.90 -4.32 -3.92
N TYR A 111 17.40 -5.54 -4.12
CA TYR A 111 16.33 -6.12 -3.32
C TYR A 111 16.83 -7.27 -2.44
N ALA A 112 16.74 -7.10 -1.11
CA ALA A 112 17.01 -8.21 -0.18
C ALA A 112 15.96 -8.36 0.94
N SER A 113 15.09 -7.39 1.20
CA SER A 113 14.07 -7.54 2.24
C SER A 113 12.87 -6.60 2.04
N PRO A 114 11.63 -7.05 2.34
CA PRO A 114 10.48 -6.16 2.44
C PRO A 114 10.71 -5.03 3.44
N VAL A 115 10.17 -3.84 3.16
CA VAL A 115 10.18 -2.75 4.14
C VAL A 115 8.94 -2.90 5.00
N ILE A 116 9.15 -3.05 6.31
CA ILE A 116 8.10 -3.27 7.30
C ILE A 116 7.77 -1.95 7.99
N PHE A 117 6.47 -1.64 8.02
CA PHE A 117 5.89 -0.51 8.71
C PHE A 117 4.97 -1.02 9.82
N THR A 118 4.53 -0.12 10.71
CA THR A 118 3.49 -0.43 11.69
C THR A 118 2.32 0.50 11.46
N GLY A 119 1.24 0.01 10.83
CA GLY A 119 0.00 0.75 10.62
C GLY A 119 0.19 2.11 9.95
N THR A 120 1.10 2.22 8.98
CA THR A 120 1.41 3.50 8.35
C THR A 120 0.43 3.76 7.21
N MET A 121 -0.16 4.96 7.21
CA MET A 121 -1.04 5.40 6.13
C MET A 121 -0.20 5.86 4.94
N VAL A 122 -0.36 5.21 3.79
CA VAL A 122 0.37 5.47 2.55
C VAL A 122 -0.61 5.91 1.46
N THR A 123 -0.27 6.97 0.73
CA THR A 123 -1.11 7.59 -0.32
C THR A 123 -0.40 7.73 -1.66
N GLY A 124 0.86 7.31 -1.72
CA GLY A 124 1.62 7.40 -2.95
C GLY A 124 2.98 6.75 -2.83
N ILE A 125 3.58 6.47 -3.98
CA ILE A 125 4.95 6.00 -4.12
C ILE A 125 5.59 6.82 -5.21
N ARG A 126 6.84 7.23 -5.01
CA ARG A 126 7.64 7.86 -6.06
C ARG A 126 8.99 7.21 -6.19
N MET A 127 9.49 7.25 -7.41
CA MET A 127 10.86 6.92 -7.76
C MET A 127 11.51 8.21 -8.24
N ASP A 128 12.68 8.52 -7.70
CA ASP A 128 13.41 9.75 -8.01
C ASP A 128 14.88 9.39 -8.26
N VAL A 129 15.46 9.96 -9.31
CA VAL A 129 16.90 9.91 -9.59
C VAL A 129 17.48 11.25 -9.13
N SER A 130 17.91 11.27 -7.87
CA SER A 130 18.34 12.49 -7.20
C SER A 130 19.69 13.01 -7.70
N GLN A 131 19.83 14.33 -7.65
CA GLN A 131 21.06 15.10 -7.95
C GLN A 131 21.64 14.84 -9.33
N HIS A 132 20.83 15.09 -10.36
CA HIS A 132 21.34 15.25 -11.71
C HIS A 132 22.09 16.59 -11.82
N THR A 133 23.41 16.56 -11.92
CA THR A 133 24.12 17.68 -12.53
C THR A 133 23.76 17.66 -14.00
N GLN A 134 22.91 18.59 -14.46
CA GLN A 134 22.35 18.61 -15.81
C GLN A 134 23.40 18.31 -16.89
N VAL A 135 23.48 17.05 -17.30
CA VAL A 135 24.16 16.68 -18.53
C VAL A 135 23.05 16.57 -19.56
N SER A 136 23.19 17.28 -20.67
CA SER A 136 22.13 17.52 -21.66
C SER A 136 21.60 16.26 -22.39
N ALA A 137 21.93 15.05 -21.92
CA ALA A 137 21.62 13.77 -22.55
C ALA A 137 21.44 12.60 -21.57
N ALA A 138 21.07 12.83 -20.30
CA ALA A 138 20.72 11.72 -19.42
C ALA A 138 19.35 11.13 -19.79
N TYR A 139 19.32 9.82 -20.01
CA TYR A 139 18.13 9.05 -20.33
C TYR A 139 17.71 8.21 -19.13
N HIS A 140 16.53 8.52 -18.60
CA HIS A 140 15.90 7.74 -17.53
C HIS A 140 14.68 7.00 -18.08
N GLY A 141 14.59 5.70 -17.80
CA GLY A 141 13.54 4.82 -18.29
C GLY A 141 12.95 3.95 -17.18
N LEU A 142 11.68 3.55 -17.31
CA LEU A 142 11.12 2.48 -16.48
C LEU A 142 11.08 1.16 -17.25
N GLY A 143 11.28 0.06 -16.54
CA GLY A 143 10.95 -1.29 -17.03
C GLY A 143 9.48 -1.40 -17.44
N THR A 144 9.19 -2.30 -18.38
CA THR A 144 7.84 -2.49 -18.94
C THR A 144 6.83 -3.04 -17.93
N SER A 145 7.30 -3.62 -16.83
CA SER A 145 6.47 -4.05 -15.71
C SER A 145 7.23 -3.88 -14.40
N TRP A 146 6.50 -3.43 -13.39
CA TRP A 146 6.93 -3.39 -12.00
C TRP A 146 5.67 -3.56 -11.15
N THR A 147 5.78 -4.17 -9.98
CA THR A 147 4.65 -4.38 -9.08
C THR A 147 5.02 -3.94 -7.68
N ILE A 148 4.18 -3.11 -7.09
CA ILE A 148 4.19 -2.85 -5.65
C ILE A 148 3.08 -3.70 -5.04
N ASN A 149 3.45 -4.52 -4.08
CA ASN A 149 2.50 -5.20 -3.21
C ASN A 149 2.51 -4.48 -1.87
N THR A 150 1.39 -3.85 -1.53
CA THR A 150 1.09 -3.40 -0.18
C THR A 150 0.35 -4.52 0.53
N SER A 151 0.70 -4.78 1.79
CA SER A 151 -0.15 -5.56 2.67
C SER A 151 -0.33 -4.81 3.97
N GLY A 152 -1.59 -4.50 4.30
CA GLY A 152 -1.99 -4.04 5.62
C GLY A 152 -2.73 -5.16 6.32
N THR A 153 -2.46 -5.37 7.60
CA THR A 153 -3.44 -6.00 8.46
C THR A 153 -4.58 -5.00 8.59
N GLN A 154 -5.74 -5.33 8.03
CA GLN A 154 -6.95 -4.73 8.53
C GLN A 154 -7.02 -5.15 9.99
N VAL A 155 -6.67 -4.21 10.89
CA VAL A 155 -7.04 -4.33 12.29
C VAL A 155 -8.52 -4.67 12.24
N PRO A 156 -8.96 -5.84 12.76
CA PRO A 156 -10.36 -6.12 12.85
C PRO A 156 -10.93 -4.96 13.67
N GLU A 157 -11.62 -4.03 13.01
CA GLU A 157 -12.40 -3.00 13.69
C GLU A 157 -13.10 -3.73 14.81
N PRO A 158 -12.96 -3.32 16.10
CA PRO A 158 -13.29 -4.14 17.25
C PRO A 158 -14.61 -4.82 16.99
N SER A 159 -14.53 -6.11 16.62
CA SER A 159 -15.48 -6.69 15.65
C SER A 159 -16.86 -6.26 16.01
N THR A 160 -17.57 -5.61 15.10
CA THR A 160 -18.97 -5.26 15.28
C THR A 160 -19.73 -6.48 15.84
N LEU A 161 -19.26 -7.68 15.46
CA LEU A 161 -19.58 -8.99 16.05
C LEU A 161 -19.23 -9.17 17.54
N ALA A 162 -18.02 -8.86 18.02
CA ALA A 162 -17.68 -8.86 19.45
C ALA A 162 -18.51 -7.85 20.23
N ILE A 163 -18.71 -6.62 19.72
CA ILE A 163 -19.57 -5.62 20.38
C ILE A 163 -21.03 -6.11 20.41
N PHE A 164 -21.51 -6.70 19.32
CA PHE A 164 -22.85 -7.29 19.23
C PHE A 164 -23.01 -8.51 20.16
N ALA A 165 -22.02 -9.40 20.21
CA ALA A 165 -22.00 -10.58 21.07
C ALA A 165 -21.94 -10.17 22.55
N LEU A 166 -21.11 -9.19 22.91
CA LEU A 166 -21.08 -8.59 24.24
C LEU A 166 -22.41 -7.90 24.58
N GLY A 167 -23.07 -7.27 23.61
CA GLY A 167 -24.41 -6.70 23.75
C GLY A 167 -25.47 -7.77 24.06
N ILE A 168 -25.48 -8.88 23.31
CA ILE A 168 -26.38 -10.02 23.56
C ILE A 168 -26.07 -10.67 24.91
N LEU A 169 -24.79 -10.89 25.25
CA LEU A 169 -24.35 -11.45 26.53
C LEU A 169 -24.75 -10.54 27.70
N GLY A 170 -24.60 -9.23 27.56
CA GLY A 170 -25.05 -8.25 28.55
C GLY A 170 -26.58 -8.26 28.73
N LEU A 171 -27.33 -8.37 27.63
CA LEU A 171 -28.80 -8.50 27.67
C LEU A 171 -29.26 -9.83 28.28
N ALA A 172 -28.56 -10.92 28.00
CA ALA A 172 -28.82 -12.23 28.59
C ALA A 172 -28.45 -12.26 30.08
N SER A 173 -27.31 -11.69 30.46
CA SER A 173 -26.84 -11.57 31.85
C SER A 173 -27.85 -10.85 32.74
N ARG A 174 -28.45 -9.75 32.27
CA ARG A 174 -29.49 -9.01 33.02
C ARG A 174 -30.75 -9.85 33.33
N ARG A 175 -30.98 -10.94 32.62
CA ARG A 175 -32.13 -11.85 32.84
C ARG A 175 -31.80 -13.00 33.78
N TYR A 176 -30.53 -13.42 33.84
CA TYR A 176 -30.10 -14.47 34.76
C TYR A 176 -30.17 -14.05 36.23
N ASN A 177 -29.97 -12.76 36.53
CA ASN A 177 -30.06 -12.23 37.91
C ASN A 177 -31.50 -11.81 38.34
N LYS A 178 -32.54 -12.14 37.56
CA LYS A 178 -33.95 -11.81 37.87
C LYS A 178 -34.84 -13.04 38.06
N GLN A 179 -34.26 -14.14 38.53
CA GLN A 179 -35.04 -15.16 39.23
C GLN A 179 -35.04 -14.79 40.73
N PRO A 180 -36.14 -14.98 41.48
CA PRO A 180 -36.07 -15.00 42.94
C PRO A 180 -35.14 -16.12 43.43
#